data_AF-M4T9V4-F1
#
_entry.id   AF-M4T9V4-F1
#
_cell.length_a   1.000
_cell.length_b   1.000
_cell.length_c   1.000
_cell.angle_alpha   90.00
_cell.angle_beta   90.00
_cell.angle_gamma   90.00
#
_symmetry.space_group_name_H-M   'P 1'
#
loop_
_entity.id
_entity.type
_entity.pdbx_description
1 polymer ?
#
loop_
_entity_poly.entity_id
_entity_poly.type
_entity_poly.pdbx_seq_one_letter_code
_entity_poly.pdbx_strand_id
1 'polypeptide(L)'
;LTLAFLQTSGTHRAKGYALLAAVSGDRLVKQRNKLKASKDKIKTTCATLRARIGQLLTLEASTPSAAPTITGATAATDNSIFGATTNTCTSQTGDRQTPIAVCNNKKANMKHLSKASNNIIALKSISLTADTEFAFPALKLVAVAKGDTTSANVAHAAGAYCHVAGQTTNSNANGAFTIEKISITARTEPRTAAATAPQQGQTDCPKPGADHTAGIITAQQTAAAICTATRSQIVSERTIKETDSSALRAEATGKKAALLLNDLKAAETEKEAGM
;
A
#
# COMPACT_ATOMS: atom_id res chain seq x y z
N LEU A 1 4.78 22.44 -38.64
CA LEU A 1 4.35 21.56 -39.76
C LEU A 1 3.03 22.02 -40.35
N THR A 2 1.99 22.21 -39.56
CA THR A 2 0.71 22.83 -39.99
C THR A 2 0.87 24.24 -40.57
N LEU A 3 1.68 25.10 -39.94
CA LEU A 3 1.98 26.44 -40.49
C LEU A 3 2.72 26.36 -41.85
N ALA A 4 3.69 25.45 -41.97
CA ALA A 4 4.43 25.23 -43.21
C ALA A 4 3.55 24.64 -44.32
N PHE A 5 2.58 23.78 -43.98
CA PHE A 5 1.55 23.31 -44.90
C PHE A 5 0.72 24.47 -45.46
N LEU A 6 0.25 25.37 -44.60
CA LEU A 6 -0.53 26.55 -45.02
C LEU A 6 0.29 27.49 -45.93
N GLN A 7 1.54 27.75 -45.56
CA GLN A 7 2.46 28.60 -46.33
C GLN A 7 2.87 28.00 -47.68
N THR A 8 2.78 26.69 -47.85
CA THR A 8 3.15 25.99 -49.09
C THR A 8 1.94 25.42 -49.82
N SER A 9 0.74 25.87 -49.45
CA SER A 9 -0.51 25.44 -50.09
C SER A 9 -0.45 25.66 -51.61
N GLY A 10 -0.98 24.68 -52.36
CA GLY A 10 -0.88 24.66 -53.84
C GLY A 10 0.46 24.16 -54.40
N THR A 11 1.48 23.91 -53.57
CA THR A 11 2.77 23.34 -54.03
C THR A 11 2.88 21.84 -53.76
N HIS A 12 3.77 21.15 -54.47
CA HIS A 12 4.09 19.74 -54.23
C HIS A 12 4.55 19.45 -52.78
N ARG A 13 5.07 20.46 -52.07
CA ARG A 13 5.55 20.33 -50.68
C ARG A 13 4.43 20.28 -49.65
N ALA A 14 3.23 20.79 -49.98
CA ALA A 14 2.09 20.80 -49.08
C ALA A 14 1.74 19.38 -48.60
N LYS A 15 1.66 18.41 -49.52
CA LYS A 15 1.34 17.01 -49.18
C LYS A 15 2.38 16.40 -48.23
N GLY A 16 3.65 16.70 -48.43
CA GLY A 16 4.73 16.29 -47.54
C GLY A 16 4.57 16.86 -46.13
N TYR A 17 4.28 18.15 -46.00
CA TYR A 17 4.04 18.76 -44.69
C TYR A 17 2.76 18.28 -44.00
N ALA A 18 1.70 17.99 -44.77
CA ALA A 18 0.47 17.40 -44.24
C ALA A 18 0.72 15.96 -43.72
N LEU A 19 1.46 15.13 -44.45
CA LEU A 19 1.87 13.80 -44.02
C LEU A 19 2.67 13.86 -42.72
N LEU A 20 3.69 14.73 -42.66
CA LEU A 20 4.50 14.91 -41.46
C LEU A 20 3.68 15.44 -40.28
N ALA A 21 2.70 16.32 -40.53
CA ALA A 21 1.77 16.81 -39.51
C ALA A 21 0.88 15.67 -38.95
N ALA A 22 0.37 14.78 -39.81
CA ALA A 22 -0.44 13.63 -39.38
C ALA A 22 0.38 12.64 -38.54
N VAL A 23 1.58 12.28 -38.99
CA VAL A 23 2.48 11.37 -38.25
C VAL A 23 2.91 11.97 -36.91
N SER A 24 3.30 13.25 -36.89
CA SER A 24 3.65 13.92 -35.63
C SER A 24 2.46 14.06 -34.67
N GLY A 25 1.25 14.29 -35.19
CA GLY A 25 0.02 14.29 -34.41
C GLY A 25 -0.28 12.94 -33.76
N ASP A 26 -0.23 11.86 -34.52
CA ASP A 26 -0.44 10.49 -34.01
C ASP A 26 0.60 10.12 -32.94
N ARG A 27 1.89 10.43 -33.18
CA ARG A 27 2.94 10.22 -32.18
C ARG A 27 2.72 11.03 -30.92
N LEU A 28 2.26 12.29 -31.02
CA LEU A 28 1.91 13.10 -29.86
C LEU A 28 0.76 12.47 -29.06
N VAL A 29 -0.26 11.93 -29.73
CA VAL A 29 -1.38 11.24 -29.07
C VAL A 29 -0.90 9.96 -28.38
N LYS A 30 -0.09 9.13 -29.05
CA LYS A 30 0.52 7.92 -28.47
C LYS A 30 1.39 8.26 -27.26
N GLN A 31 2.23 9.29 -27.36
CA GLN A 31 3.07 9.78 -26.27
C GLN A 31 2.21 10.25 -25.08
N ARG A 32 1.13 11.00 -25.33
CA ARG A 32 0.19 11.42 -24.27
C ARG A 32 -0.49 10.23 -23.60
N ASN A 33 -0.92 9.23 -24.36
CA ASN A 33 -1.54 8.02 -23.82
C ASN A 33 -0.56 7.21 -22.96
N LYS A 34 0.68 7.03 -23.43
CA LYS A 34 1.77 6.40 -22.66
C LYS A 34 2.06 7.16 -21.37
N LEU A 35 2.14 8.50 -21.44
CA LEU A 35 2.36 9.37 -20.28
C LEU A 35 1.21 9.25 -19.26
N LYS A 36 -0.05 9.25 -19.72
CA LYS A 36 -1.23 9.08 -18.87
C LYS A 36 -1.21 7.72 -18.17
N ALA A 37 -1.00 6.64 -18.91
CA ALA A 37 -0.94 5.29 -18.34
C ALA A 37 0.21 5.14 -17.32
N SER A 38 1.38 5.70 -17.60
CA SER A 38 2.52 5.70 -16.65
C SER A 38 2.19 6.52 -15.39
N LYS A 39 1.59 7.71 -15.55
CA LYS A 39 1.14 8.55 -14.43
C LYS A 39 0.16 7.81 -13.51
N ASP A 40 -0.83 7.13 -14.09
CA ASP A 40 -1.83 6.39 -13.31
C ASP A 40 -1.18 5.24 -12.53
N LYS A 41 -0.27 4.48 -13.15
CA LYS A 41 0.51 3.44 -12.47
C LYS A 41 1.34 3.97 -11.31
N ILE A 42 2.08 5.07 -11.52
CA ILE A 42 2.88 5.72 -10.46
C ILE A 42 1.97 6.21 -9.31
N LYS A 43 0.81 6.79 -9.63
CA LYS A 43 -0.14 7.26 -8.61
C LYS A 43 -0.65 6.11 -7.75
N THR A 44 -0.98 4.98 -8.37
CA THR A 44 -1.38 3.75 -7.65
C THR A 44 -0.25 3.26 -6.74
N THR A 45 0.99 3.18 -7.23
CA THR A 45 2.14 2.79 -6.40
C THR A 45 2.34 3.73 -5.22
N CYS A 46 2.24 5.05 -5.42
CA CYS A 46 2.31 6.01 -4.32
C CYS A 46 1.18 5.81 -3.28
N ALA A 47 -0.02 5.46 -3.71
CA ALA A 47 -1.13 5.15 -2.80
C ALA A 47 -0.85 3.87 -2.00
N THR A 48 -0.37 2.80 -2.65
CA THR A 48 0.03 1.55 -1.99
C THR A 48 1.13 1.79 -0.96
N LEU A 49 2.18 2.55 -1.31
CA LEU A 49 3.27 2.87 -0.38
C LEU A 49 2.78 3.69 0.81
N ARG A 50 1.90 4.67 0.59
CA ARG A 50 1.29 5.45 1.69
C ARG A 50 0.44 4.57 2.62
N ALA A 51 -0.36 3.67 2.06
CA ALA A 51 -1.16 2.74 2.84
C ALA A 51 -0.27 1.83 3.70
N ARG A 52 0.80 1.28 3.12
CA ARG A 52 1.78 0.46 3.86
C ARG A 52 2.51 1.26 4.94
N ILE A 53 2.86 2.52 4.69
CA ILE A 53 3.41 3.42 5.74
C ILE A 53 2.40 3.58 6.88
N GLY A 54 1.12 3.83 6.57
CA GLY A 54 0.06 3.94 7.59
C GLY A 54 -0.08 2.67 8.43
N GLN A 55 0.03 1.49 7.81
CA GLN A 55 0.02 0.21 8.51
C GLN A 55 1.23 0.04 9.41
N LEU A 56 2.43 0.43 8.97
CA LEU A 56 3.63 0.38 9.80
C LEU A 56 3.55 1.31 11.01
N LEU A 57 3.01 2.53 10.83
CA LEU A 57 2.77 3.47 11.93
C LEU A 57 1.74 2.91 12.92
N THR A 58 0.70 2.27 12.42
CA THR A 58 -0.30 1.59 13.27
C THR A 58 0.33 0.44 14.04
N LEU A 59 1.17 -0.37 13.38
CA LEU A 59 1.91 -1.47 14.01
C LEU A 59 2.85 -0.96 15.10
N GLU A 60 3.55 0.15 14.87
CA GLU A 60 4.41 0.79 15.87
C GLU A 60 3.59 1.26 17.08
N ALA A 61 2.44 1.92 16.84
CA ALA A 61 1.52 2.37 17.89
C ALA A 61 0.94 1.20 18.71
N SER A 62 0.59 0.10 18.03
CA SER A 62 -0.10 -1.06 18.58
C SER A 62 0.85 -2.16 19.08
N THR A 63 2.16 -1.90 19.08
CA THR A 63 3.16 -2.81 19.67
C THR A 63 3.65 -2.17 20.96
N PRO A 64 3.04 -2.47 22.12
CA PRO A 64 3.46 -1.90 23.38
C PRO A 64 4.90 -2.34 23.69
N SER A 65 5.74 -1.40 24.11
CA SER A 65 7.11 -1.70 24.58
C SER A 65 7.16 -2.51 25.89
N ALA A 66 6.01 -2.69 26.54
CA ALA A 66 5.82 -3.50 27.74
C ALA A 66 4.34 -3.88 27.89
N ALA A 67 4.08 -4.94 28.65
CA ALA A 67 2.74 -5.42 28.94
C ALA A 67 1.84 -4.34 29.57
N PRO A 68 0.52 -4.37 29.32
CA PRO A 68 -0.40 -3.49 30.02
C PRO A 68 -0.38 -3.80 31.53
N THR A 69 -0.49 -2.75 32.32
CA THR A 69 -0.64 -2.86 33.77
C THR A 69 -2.10 -3.09 34.12
N ILE A 70 -2.33 -3.96 35.10
CA ILE A 70 -3.66 -4.17 35.65
C ILE A 70 -3.98 -2.98 36.56
N THR A 71 -5.12 -2.33 36.33
CA THR A 71 -5.52 -1.07 36.98
C THR A 71 -6.73 -1.23 37.89
N GLY A 72 -7.43 -2.37 37.81
CA GLY A 72 -8.67 -2.57 38.53
C GLY A 72 -9.14 -4.01 38.57
N ALA A 73 -10.13 -4.27 39.42
CA ALA A 73 -10.90 -5.50 39.42
C ALA A 73 -12.38 -5.21 39.66
N THR A 74 -13.24 -6.06 39.12
CA THR A 74 -14.69 -6.07 39.40
C THR A 74 -15.12 -7.50 39.69
N ALA A 75 -16.09 -7.66 40.59
CA ALA A 75 -16.62 -8.95 41.01
C ALA A 75 -18.05 -9.10 40.50
N ALA A 76 -18.40 -10.30 40.02
CA ALA A 76 -19.74 -10.64 39.58
C ALA A 76 -20.10 -12.06 40.01
N THR A 77 -21.40 -12.34 40.07
CA THR A 77 -21.96 -13.68 40.21
C THR A 77 -22.64 -14.03 38.89
N ASP A 78 -22.48 -15.27 38.43
CA ASP A 78 -22.81 -15.79 37.10
C ASP A 78 -21.77 -15.51 36.01
N ASN A 79 -21.02 -16.57 35.65
CA ASN A 79 -20.39 -16.65 34.33
C ASN A 79 -20.99 -17.77 33.48
N SER A 80 -20.85 -17.62 32.17
CA SER A 80 -21.28 -18.60 31.18
C SER A 80 -20.30 -19.75 30.95
N ILE A 81 -19.09 -19.69 31.52
CA ILE A 81 -17.99 -20.62 31.23
C ILE A 81 -18.06 -21.88 32.10
N PHE A 82 -18.31 -21.68 33.40
CA PHE A 82 -18.39 -22.73 34.43
C PHE A 82 -19.83 -22.97 34.92
N GLY A 83 -20.80 -22.18 34.43
CA GLY A 83 -22.22 -22.29 34.75
C GLY A 83 -22.72 -21.28 35.79
N ALA A 84 -24.04 -21.26 35.98
CA ALA A 84 -24.72 -20.42 36.97
C ALA A 84 -24.16 -20.67 38.38
N THR A 85 -24.18 -19.64 39.25
CA THR A 85 -23.68 -19.64 40.65
C THR A 85 -22.17 -19.51 40.88
N THR A 86 -21.39 -19.22 39.84
CA THR A 86 -19.94 -19.01 39.98
C THR A 86 -19.57 -17.55 40.21
N ASN A 87 -18.59 -17.30 41.10
CA ASN A 87 -17.99 -15.98 41.26
C ASN A 87 -16.99 -15.71 40.14
N THR A 88 -16.99 -14.48 39.64
CA THR A 88 -16.09 -14.03 38.59
C THR A 88 -15.34 -12.79 39.04
N CYS A 89 -14.03 -12.76 38.78
CA CYS A 89 -13.22 -11.58 38.95
C CYS A 89 -12.72 -11.10 37.58
N THR A 90 -13.10 -9.89 37.19
CA THR A 90 -12.64 -9.27 35.95
C THR A 90 -11.56 -8.25 36.27
N SER A 91 -10.32 -8.56 35.92
CA SER A 91 -9.20 -7.63 35.95
C SER A 91 -9.30 -6.63 34.80
N GLN A 92 -9.08 -5.35 35.08
CA GLN A 92 -9.08 -4.26 34.11
C GLN A 92 -7.64 -3.83 33.80
N THR A 93 -7.38 -3.45 32.55
CA THR A 93 -6.08 -2.93 32.12
C THR A 93 -6.18 -1.50 31.64
N GLY A 94 -5.13 -0.70 31.84
CA GLY A 94 -5.04 0.64 31.27
C GLY A 94 -4.64 0.62 29.78
N ASP A 95 -5.02 1.67 29.05
CA ASP A 95 -4.57 1.90 27.68
C ASP A 95 -3.06 2.15 27.64
N ARG A 96 -2.40 1.60 26.62
CA ARG A 96 -0.96 1.79 26.41
C ARG A 96 -0.70 2.02 24.93
N GLN A 97 -0.32 3.25 24.58
CA GLN A 97 0.12 3.60 23.23
C GLN A 97 1.63 3.86 23.24
N THR A 98 2.32 3.30 22.25
CA THR A 98 3.73 3.64 22.00
C THR A 98 3.78 4.95 21.20
N PRO A 99 4.65 5.92 21.55
CA PRO A 99 4.88 7.10 20.74
C PRO A 99 5.31 6.69 19.33
N ILE A 100 4.67 7.25 18.32
CA ILE A 100 4.95 6.93 16.91
C ILE A 100 5.94 7.96 16.36
N ALA A 101 6.97 7.51 15.65
CA ALA A 101 7.82 8.41 14.88
C ALA A 101 7.02 9.13 13.77
N VAL A 102 7.06 10.47 13.76
CA VAL A 102 6.33 11.25 12.75
C VAL A 102 7.05 11.14 11.40
N CYS A 103 6.35 10.66 10.37
CA CYS A 103 6.82 10.80 8.99
C CYS A 103 6.81 12.29 8.59
N ASN A 104 7.99 12.90 8.48
CA ASN A 104 8.14 14.30 8.11
C ASN A 104 7.62 14.57 6.68
N ASN A 105 6.41 15.11 6.55
CA ASN A 105 5.81 15.52 5.29
C ASN A 105 6.41 16.84 4.77
N LYS A 106 7.67 16.84 4.34
CA LYS A 106 8.27 18.03 3.72
C LYS A 106 7.90 18.13 2.24
N LYS A 107 6.77 18.80 1.95
CA LYS A 107 6.41 19.29 0.60
C LYS A 107 7.50 20.21 -0.01
N ALA A 108 8.41 20.74 0.81
CA ALA A 108 9.53 21.61 0.41
C ALA A 108 10.57 20.95 -0.54
N ASN A 109 10.48 19.64 -0.80
CA ASN A 109 11.49 18.88 -1.54
C ASN A 109 11.11 18.57 -3.00
N MET A 110 10.19 19.32 -3.63
CA MET A 110 9.82 19.11 -5.04
C MET A 110 11.03 19.13 -6.00
N LYS A 111 12.07 19.89 -5.69
CA LYS A 111 13.35 19.89 -6.41
C LYS A 111 14.07 18.52 -6.46
N HIS A 112 13.67 17.58 -5.60
CA HIS A 112 14.22 16.22 -5.54
C HIS A 112 13.33 15.17 -6.21
N LEU A 113 12.28 15.57 -6.94
CA LEU A 113 11.42 14.63 -7.67
C LEU A 113 12.20 13.75 -8.66
N SER A 114 13.20 14.31 -9.37
CA SER A 114 14.05 13.52 -10.26
C SER A 114 14.86 12.47 -9.49
N LYS A 115 15.43 12.86 -8.34
CA LYS A 115 16.17 11.95 -7.45
C LYS A 115 15.26 10.85 -6.89
N ALA A 116 14.04 11.18 -6.50
CA ALA A 116 13.04 10.21 -6.05
C ALA A 116 12.67 9.23 -7.16
N SER A 117 12.44 9.73 -8.39
CA SER A 117 12.18 8.89 -9.56
C SER A 117 13.36 7.95 -9.84
N ASN A 118 14.59 8.47 -9.82
CA ASN A 118 15.79 7.67 -10.04
C ASN A 118 15.98 6.60 -8.96
N ASN A 119 15.71 6.94 -7.69
CA ASN A 119 15.78 5.98 -6.60
C ASN A 119 14.74 4.86 -6.74
N ILE A 120 13.52 5.17 -7.20
CA ILE A 120 12.50 4.14 -7.49
C ILE A 120 12.97 3.24 -8.63
N ILE A 121 13.44 3.82 -9.74
CA ILE A 121 13.94 3.06 -10.90
C ILE A 121 15.14 2.18 -10.54
N ALA A 122 16.03 2.68 -9.68
CA ALA A 122 17.23 1.97 -9.23
C ALA A 122 16.98 1.00 -8.07
N LEU A 123 15.77 0.98 -7.49
CA LEU A 123 15.45 0.13 -6.37
C LEU A 123 15.47 -1.33 -6.82
N LYS A 124 16.46 -2.10 -6.36
CA LYS A 124 16.59 -3.53 -6.66
C LYS A 124 15.91 -4.40 -5.60
N SER A 125 15.91 -3.96 -4.36
CA SER A 125 15.23 -4.63 -3.27
C SER A 125 14.86 -3.64 -2.17
N ILE A 126 13.80 -3.95 -1.43
CA ILE A 126 13.45 -3.26 -0.18
C ILE A 126 13.10 -4.31 0.87
N SER A 127 13.67 -4.18 2.07
CA SER A 127 13.28 -4.98 3.23
C SER A 127 11.90 -4.53 3.71
N LEU A 128 10.96 -5.46 3.76
CA LEU A 128 9.62 -5.25 4.27
C LEU A 128 9.41 -6.04 5.55
N THR A 129 8.62 -5.46 6.45
CA THR A 129 8.04 -6.16 7.60
C THR A 129 7.22 -7.35 7.10
N ALA A 130 7.35 -8.52 7.73
CA ALA A 130 6.55 -9.69 7.36
C ALA A 130 5.06 -9.44 7.69
N ASP A 131 4.16 -10.00 6.89
CA ASP A 131 2.72 -9.75 7.06
C ASP A 131 2.15 -10.35 8.36
N THR A 132 2.78 -11.41 8.87
CA THR A 132 2.47 -12.02 10.18
C THR A 132 2.67 -11.04 11.34
N GLU A 133 3.47 -10.00 11.16
CA GLU A 133 3.70 -9.00 12.20
C GLU A 133 2.51 -8.07 12.41
N PHE A 134 1.57 -8.01 11.48
CA PHE A 134 0.36 -7.23 11.70
C PHE A 134 -0.68 -7.99 12.54
N ALA A 135 -0.43 -9.26 12.90
CA ALA A 135 -1.25 -9.99 13.85
C ALA A 135 -1.11 -9.43 15.28
N PHE A 136 -2.17 -9.52 16.07
CA PHE A 136 -2.13 -9.17 17.49
C PHE A 136 -1.13 -10.08 18.23
N PRO A 137 -0.24 -9.54 19.08
CA PRO A 137 0.77 -10.35 19.74
C PRO A 137 0.12 -11.34 20.73
N ALA A 138 0.72 -12.52 20.87
CA ALA A 138 0.29 -13.48 21.87
C ALA A 138 0.49 -12.91 23.28
N LEU A 139 -0.54 -13.03 24.12
CA LEU A 139 -0.51 -12.65 25.54
C LEU A 139 -0.44 -13.91 26.40
N LYS A 140 0.45 -13.88 27.40
CA LYS A 140 0.47 -14.87 28.48
C LYS A 140 -0.08 -14.22 29.75
N LEU A 141 -1.15 -14.81 30.27
CA LEU A 141 -1.78 -14.42 31.53
C LEU A 141 -1.44 -15.46 32.60
N VAL A 142 -0.99 -15.00 33.77
CA VAL A 142 -0.79 -15.84 34.94
C VAL A 142 -1.85 -15.46 35.96
N ALA A 143 -2.76 -16.39 36.24
CA ALA A 143 -3.76 -16.24 37.29
C ALA A 143 -3.26 -16.87 38.59
N VAL A 144 -3.58 -16.23 39.71
CA VAL A 144 -3.24 -16.71 41.05
C VAL A 144 -4.47 -16.69 41.93
N ALA A 145 -4.54 -17.67 42.81
CA ALA A 145 -5.59 -17.82 43.80
C ALA A 145 -4.95 -18.07 45.17
N LYS A 146 -5.63 -17.64 46.23
CA LYS A 146 -5.29 -17.96 47.61
C LYS A 146 -6.52 -18.49 48.32
N GLY A 147 -6.37 -19.65 48.97
CA GLY A 147 -7.41 -20.31 49.76
C GLY A 147 -8.69 -20.58 48.98
N ASP A 148 -9.83 -20.47 49.66
CA ASP A 148 -11.15 -20.76 49.08
C ASP A 148 -11.68 -19.56 48.28
N THR A 149 -11.68 -19.71 46.96
CA THR A 149 -12.14 -18.66 46.03
C THR A 149 -13.65 -18.65 45.83
N THR A 150 -14.39 -19.64 46.35
CA THR A 150 -15.86 -19.72 46.22
C THR A 150 -16.59 -18.60 46.96
N SER A 151 -15.90 -17.88 47.84
CA SER A 151 -16.44 -16.73 48.59
C SER A 151 -15.81 -15.39 48.19
N ALA A 152 -14.93 -15.37 47.17
CA ALA A 152 -14.26 -14.15 46.70
C ALA A 152 -15.15 -13.29 45.81
N ASN A 153 -16.21 -12.71 46.39
CA ASN A 153 -17.27 -11.99 45.69
C ASN A 153 -17.20 -10.45 45.81
N VAL A 154 -16.16 -9.91 46.44
CA VAL A 154 -15.93 -8.47 46.58
C VAL A 154 -14.68 -8.06 45.80
N ALA A 155 -14.74 -6.97 45.04
CA ALA A 155 -13.60 -6.46 44.31
C ALA A 155 -12.79 -5.46 45.14
N HIS A 156 -11.47 -5.61 45.14
CA HIS A 156 -10.54 -4.61 45.62
C HIS A 156 -9.96 -3.83 44.44
N ALA A 157 -10.63 -2.74 44.05
CA ALA A 157 -10.31 -1.98 42.85
C ALA A 157 -8.83 -1.54 42.78
N ALA A 158 -8.29 -0.92 43.84
CA ALA A 158 -6.91 -0.42 43.86
C ALA A 158 -5.83 -1.52 43.84
N GLY A 159 -6.20 -2.73 44.24
CA GLY A 159 -5.30 -3.89 44.30
C GLY A 159 -5.46 -4.83 43.11
N ALA A 160 -6.49 -4.60 42.29
CA ALA A 160 -6.85 -5.38 41.14
C ALA A 160 -7.06 -6.88 41.42
N TYR A 161 -7.69 -7.24 42.54
CA TYR A 161 -8.08 -8.62 42.86
C TYR A 161 -9.50 -8.67 43.42
N CYS A 162 -10.07 -9.87 43.47
CA CYS A 162 -11.32 -10.13 44.19
C CYS A 162 -11.03 -10.95 45.44
N HIS A 163 -11.78 -10.70 46.50
CA HIS A 163 -11.59 -11.27 47.82
C HIS A 163 -12.91 -11.49 48.55
N VAL A 164 -12.84 -12.19 49.69
CA VAL A 164 -13.98 -12.38 50.59
C VAL A 164 -14.30 -11.09 51.33
N ALA A 165 -15.58 -10.76 51.46
CA ALA A 165 -16.03 -9.60 52.24
C ALA A 165 -15.35 -9.51 53.62
N GLY A 166 -14.88 -8.31 53.98
CA GLY A 166 -14.13 -8.06 55.23
C GLY A 166 -12.63 -8.33 55.16
N GLN A 167 -12.10 -8.94 54.09
CA GLN A 167 -10.67 -9.23 53.90
C GLN A 167 -10.01 -8.25 52.92
N THR A 168 -9.90 -6.99 53.31
CA THR A 168 -9.58 -5.87 52.42
C THR A 168 -8.09 -5.66 52.11
N THR A 169 -7.18 -6.49 52.62
CA THR A 169 -5.73 -6.35 52.38
C THR A 169 -5.12 -7.64 51.85
N ASN A 170 -4.05 -7.52 51.05
CA ASN A 170 -3.36 -8.68 50.50
C ASN A 170 -2.87 -9.67 51.59
N SER A 171 -2.49 -9.14 52.76
CA SER A 171 -1.99 -9.95 53.87
C SER A 171 -3.10 -10.67 54.63
N ASN A 172 -4.32 -10.12 54.70
CA ASN A 172 -5.44 -10.71 55.43
C ASN A 172 -6.41 -11.52 54.54
N ALA A 173 -6.25 -11.45 53.22
CA ALA A 173 -7.01 -12.25 52.28
C ALA A 173 -6.73 -13.75 52.46
N ASN A 174 -7.73 -14.49 52.92
CA ASN A 174 -7.76 -15.95 53.05
C ASN A 174 -8.52 -16.62 51.91
N GLY A 175 -9.32 -15.86 51.15
CA GLY A 175 -9.92 -16.25 49.88
C GLY A 175 -9.75 -15.11 48.88
N ALA A 176 -8.94 -15.29 47.84
CA ALA A 176 -8.74 -14.27 46.81
C ALA A 176 -8.32 -14.85 45.47
N PHE A 177 -8.58 -14.11 44.40
CA PHE A 177 -8.19 -14.46 43.04
C PHE A 177 -7.89 -13.23 42.19
N THR A 178 -6.87 -13.31 41.33
CA THR A 178 -6.53 -12.27 40.35
C THR A 178 -5.68 -12.80 39.20
N ILE A 179 -5.45 -11.97 38.18
CA ILE A 179 -4.32 -12.08 37.26
C ILE A 179 -3.10 -11.43 37.92
N GLU A 180 -2.07 -12.20 38.22
CA GLU A 180 -0.81 -11.70 38.77
C GLU A 180 0.01 -10.96 37.71
N LYS A 181 0.07 -11.53 36.50
CA LYS A 181 0.98 -11.06 35.47
C LYS A 181 0.40 -11.21 34.07
N ILE A 182 0.54 -10.13 33.30
CA ILE A 182 0.36 -10.12 31.85
C ILE A 182 1.74 -10.00 31.23
N SER A 183 2.07 -10.91 30.32
CA SER A 183 3.32 -10.85 29.55
C SER A 183 2.99 -10.84 28.06
N ILE A 184 3.67 -9.99 27.30
CA ILE A 184 3.58 -9.97 25.84
C ILE A 184 4.80 -10.71 25.30
N THR A 185 4.60 -11.63 24.36
CA THR A 185 5.72 -12.20 23.60
C THR A 185 6.31 -11.09 22.72
N ALA A 186 7.56 -10.71 22.96
CA ALA A 186 8.23 -9.72 22.14
C ALA A 186 8.31 -10.19 20.68
N ARG A 187 8.05 -9.28 19.74
CA ARG A 187 8.25 -9.55 18.32
C ARG A 187 9.75 -9.69 18.07
N THR A 188 10.17 -10.77 17.42
CA THR A 188 11.50 -10.90 16.83
C THR A 188 11.65 -9.90 15.69
N GLU A 189 12.79 -9.21 15.58
CA GLU A 189 13.04 -8.21 14.52
C GLU A 189 12.70 -8.78 13.12
N PRO A 190 11.62 -8.31 12.48
CA PRO A 190 11.09 -8.99 11.31
C PRO A 190 11.44 -8.19 10.07
N ARG A 191 12.73 -8.19 9.69
CA ARG A 191 13.19 -7.62 8.42
C ARG A 191 13.62 -8.73 7.47
N THR A 192 12.69 -9.58 7.05
CA THR A 192 13.04 -10.77 6.25
C THR A 192 12.38 -10.82 4.87
N ALA A 193 11.29 -10.09 4.62
CA ALA A 193 10.66 -10.10 3.31
C ALA A 193 11.30 -9.05 2.39
N ALA A 194 12.31 -9.45 1.60
CA ALA A 194 12.80 -8.60 0.53
C ALA A 194 11.78 -8.57 -0.62
N ALA A 195 11.23 -7.41 -0.91
CA ALA A 195 10.58 -7.17 -2.20
C ALA A 195 11.67 -6.86 -3.21
N THR A 196 12.08 -7.84 -4.01
CA THR A 196 12.99 -7.65 -5.13
C THR A 196 12.25 -7.01 -6.30
N ALA A 197 12.82 -5.93 -6.84
CA ALA A 197 12.49 -5.52 -8.19
C ALA A 197 12.90 -6.63 -9.16
N PRO A 198 12.17 -6.81 -10.27
CA PRO A 198 12.49 -7.86 -11.24
C PRO A 198 13.93 -7.69 -11.73
N GLN A 199 14.66 -8.79 -11.81
CA GLN A 199 15.97 -8.78 -12.45
C GLN A 199 15.82 -8.40 -13.93
N GLN A 200 16.85 -7.79 -14.51
CA GLN A 200 16.93 -7.56 -15.96
C GLN A 200 16.69 -8.90 -16.68
N GLY A 201 15.65 -8.97 -17.51
CA GLY A 201 15.28 -10.17 -18.28
C GLY A 201 14.03 -10.92 -17.78
N GLN A 202 13.53 -10.66 -16.58
CA GLN A 202 12.18 -11.13 -16.21
C GLN A 202 11.13 -10.30 -16.93
N THR A 203 10.18 -10.95 -17.60
CA THR A 203 9.08 -10.30 -18.35
C THR A 203 7.87 -9.98 -17.50
N ASP A 204 7.69 -10.64 -16.36
CA ASP A 204 6.49 -10.49 -15.53
C ASP A 204 6.82 -9.91 -14.16
N CYS A 205 5.96 -9.00 -13.67
CA CYS A 205 5.97 -8.59 -12.28
C CYS A 205 5.32 -9.69 -11.43
N PRO A 206 5.72 -9.85 -10.15
CA PRO A 206 5.01 -10.75 -9.26
C PRO A 206 3.53 -10.36 -9.26
N LYS A 207 2.65 -11.36 -9.41
CA LYS A 207 1.21 -11.13 -9.29
C LYS A 207 0.96 -10.56 -7.90
N PRO A 208 0.13 -9.51 -7.77
CA PRO A 208 -0.35 -9.13 -6.45
C PRO A 208 -1.01 -10.38 -5.85
N GLY A 209 -0.56 -10.79 -4.67
CA GLY A 209 -1.22 -11.88 -3.94
C GLY A 209 -2.70 -11.54 -3.77
N ALA A 210 -3.55 -12.57 -3.66
CA ALA A 210 -4.97 -12.37 -3.45
C ALA A 210 -5.20 -11.52 -2.18
N ASP A 211 -6.16 -10.58 -2.22
CA ASP A 211 -6.47 -9.57 -1.20
C ASP A 211 -7.00 -10.13 0.14
N HIS A 212 -6.69 -11.39 0.49
CA HIS A 212 -7.56 -12.19 1.35
C HIS A 212 -7.09 -12.40 2.79
N THR A 213 -6.11 -11.64 3.28
CA THR A 213 -5.82 -11.61 4.72
C THR A 213 -6.06 -10.22 5.26
N ALA A 214 -7.33 -9.92 5.56
CA ALA A 214 -7.83 -8.92 6.50
C ALA A 214 -7.05 -7.58 6.58
N GLY A 215 -7.44 -6.59 5.78
CA GLY A 215 -7.15 -5.17 6.04
C GLY A 215 -5.69 -4.70 5.94
N ILE A 216 -4.74 -5.59 5.60
CA ILE A 216 -3.33 -5.24 5.41
C ILE A 216 -2.91 -5.23 3.93
N ILE A 217 -2.05 -4.29 3.53
CA ILE A 217 -1.42 -4.27 2.20
C ILE A 217 -0.20 -5.16 2.32
N THR A 218 -0.16 -6.31 1.67
CA THR A 218 0.90 -7.31 1.90
C THR A 218 2.27 -6.87 1.40
N ALA A 219 3.32 -7.55 1.88
CA ALA A 219 4.67 -7.38 1.35
C ALA A 219 4.72 -7.68 -0.17
N GLN A 220 3.99 -8.70 -0.62
CA GLN A 220 3.89 -9.06 -2.03
C GLN A 220 3.17 -7.99 -2.87
N GLN A 221 2.09 -7.39 -2.37
CA GLN A 221 1.41 -6.29 -3.04
C GLN A 221 2.30 -5.05 -3.17
N THR A 222 3.05 -4.74 -2.10
CA THR A 222 4.04 -3.66 -2.12
C THR A 222 5.12 -3.92 -3.17
N ALA A 223 5.63 -5.15 -3.25
CA ALA A 223 6.59 -5.58 -4.28
C ALA A 223 6.05 -5.43 -5.70
N ALA A 224 4.82 -5.91 -5.95
CA ALA A 224 4.16 -5.83 -7.24
C ALA A 224 3.94 -4.38 -7.69
N ALA A 225 3.54 -3.49 -6.76
CA ALA A 225 3.35 -2.07 -7.03
C ALA A 225 4.67 -1.35 -7.38
N ILE A 226 5.76 -1.68 -6.68
CA ILE A 226 7.10 -1.16 -6.99
C ILE A 226 7.55 -1.66 -8.38
N CYS A 227 7.44 -2.96 -8.65
CA CYS A 227 7.79 -3.55 -9.94
C CYS A 227 7.04 -2.91 -11.11
N THR A 228 5.73 -2.70 -10.94
CA THR A 228 4.90 -2.08 -11.97
C THR A 228 5.33 -0.63 -12.24
N ALA A 229 5.73 0.11 -11.19
CA ALA A 229 6.20 1.48 -11.33
C ALA A 229 7.56 1.55 -12.04
N THR A 230 8.52 0.71 -11.66
CA THR A 230 9.87 0.71 -12.27
C THR A 230 9.83 0.36 -13.75
N ARG A 231 8.94 -0.53 -14.16
CA ARG A 231 8.71 -0.88 -15.57
C ARG A 231 7.89 0.13 -16.35
N SER A 232 7.25 1.09 -15.70
CA SER A 232 6.46 2.13 -16.38
C SER A 232 7.32 3.27 -16.96
N GLN A 233 8.61 3.00 -17.23
CA GLN A 233 9.48 3.93 -17.92
C GLN A 233 8.84 4.39 -19.23
N ILE A 234 8.74 5.71 -19.36
CA ILE A 234 8.15 6.34 -20.54
C ILE A 234 9.21 6.28 -21.64
N VAL A 235 9.11 5.31 -22.53
CA VAL A 235 9.87 5.32 -23.79
C VAL A 235 9.24 6.37 -24.70
N SER A 236 9.99 7.44 -24.96
CA SER A 236 9.56 8.52 -25.84
C SER A 236 9.38 8.01 -27.27
N GLU A 237 8.28 8.42 -27.92
CA GLU A 237 8.14 8.32 -29.37
C GLU A 237 9.27 9.09 -30.05
N ARG A 238 9.88 8.51 -31.08
CA ARG A 238 10.90 9.19 -31.87
C ARG A 238 10.32 10.46 -32.47
N THR A 239 11.11 11.51 -32.52
CA THR A 239 10.71 12.74 -33.20
C THR A 239 10.75 12.54 -34.72
N ILE A 240 10.04 13.41 -35.46
CA ILE A 240 10.12 13.42 -36.93
C ILE A 240 11.55 13.65 -37.42
N LYS A 241 12.36 14.43 -36.69
CA LYS A 241 13.77 14.69 -37.03
C LYS A 241 14.64 13.43 -36.94
N GLU A 242 14.30 12.51 -36.03
CA GLU A 242 15.03 11.26 -35.80
C GLU A 242 14.50 10.10 -36.66
N THR A 243 13.54 10.37 -37.55
CA THR A 243 12.90 9.33 -38.37
C THR A 243 13.39 9.45 -39.81
N ASP A 244 13.97 8.37 -40.32
CA ASP A 244 14.33 8.27 -41.74
C ASP A 244 13.11 7.95 -42.62
N SER A 245 13.29 8.09 -43.93
CA SER A 245 12.24 7.88 -44.91
C SER A 245 11.73 6.44 -44.97
N SER A 246 12.57 5.45 -44.65
CA SER A 246 12.18 4.04 -44.54
C SER A 246 11.23 3.78 -43.37
N ALA A 247 11.56 4.29 -42.19
CA ALA A 247 10.75 4.16 -40.99
C ALA A 247 9.41 4.89 -41.13
N LEU A 248 9.41 6.06 -41.79
CA LEU A 248 8.18 6.81 -42.07
C LEU A 248 7.22 6.06 -43.02
N ARG A 249 7.77 5.34 -44.01
CA ARG A 249 7.00 4.49 -44.93
C ARG A 249 6.48 3.22 -44.28
N ALA A 250 7.16 2.73 -43.24
CA ALA A 250 6.72 1.54 -42.50
C ALA A 250 5.58 1.85 -41.52
N GLU A 251 5.46 3.08 -41.03
CA GLU A 251 4.39 3.48 -40.10
C GLU A 251 3.00 3.43 -40.74
N ALA A 252 2.07 2.72 -40.09
CA ALA A 252 0.69 2.58 -40.54
C ALA A 252 -0.02 3.94 -40.73
N THR A 253 0.20 4.88 -39.82
CA THR A 253 -0.31 6.25 -39.92
C THR A 253 0.26 6.99 -41.13
N GLY A 254 1.56 6.81 -41.41
CA GLY A 254 2.21 7.36 -42.58
C GLY A 254 1.61 6.82 -43.88
N LYS A 255 1.37 5.51 -43.94
CA LYS A 255 0.69 4.86 -45.08
C LYS A 255 -0.74 5.38 -45.26
N LYS A 256 -1.54 5.41 -44.19
CA LYS A 256 -2.93 5.87 -44.24
C LYS A 256 -3.04 7.34 -44.63
N ALA A 257 -2.20 8.21 -44.08
CA ALA A 257 -2.17 9.62 -44.45
C ALA A 257 -1.66 9.83 -45.89
N ALA A 258 -0.67 9.06 -46.35
CA ALA A 258 -0.18 9.14 -47.73
C ALA A 258 -1.25 8.70 -48.75
N LEU A 259 -2.04 7.65 -48.42
CA LEU A 259 -3.19 7.23 -49.22
C LEU A 259 -4.24 8.36 -49.30
N LEU A 260 -4.67 8.91 -48.16
CA LEU A 260 -5.65 10.01 -48.13
C LEU A 260 -5.19 11.29 -48.87
N LEU A 261 -3.88 11.57 -48.89
CA LEU A 261 -3.30 12.75 -49.55
C LEU A 261 -3.06 12.55 -51.06
N ASN A 262 -3.01 11.31 -51.54
CA ASN A 262 -2.86 10.98 -52.96
C ASN A 262 -4.18 10.61 -53.62
N ASP A 263 -5.08 9.95 -52.89
CA ASP A 263 -6.41 9.54 -53.33
C ASP A 263 -7.51 10.41 -52.72
N LEU A 264 -7.52 11.70 -53.06
CA LEU A 264 -8.65 12.59 -52.70
C LEU A 264 -10.01 12.08 -53.21
N LYS A 265 -10.04 11.14 -54.16
CA LYS A 265 -11.25 10.46 -54.64
C LYS A 265 -11.72 9.27 -53.77
N ALA A 266 -10.88 8.72 -52.89
CA ALA A 266 -11.26 7.59 -52.03
C ALA A 266 -11.89 8.04 -50.69
N ALA A 267 -11.72 9.31 -50.30
CA ALA A 267 -12.33 9.87 -49.10
C ALA A 267 -13.84 10.17 -49.26
N GLU A 268 -14.34 10.27 -50.49
CA GLU A 268 -15.76 10.45 -50.78
C GLU A 268 -16.55 9.13 -50.72
N THR A 269 -15.93 7.99 -51.06
CA THR A 269 -16.60 6.69 -51.08
C THR A 269 -16.87 6.07 -49.70
N GLU A 270 -16.09 6.41 -48.65
CA GLU A 270 -16.43 6.00 -47.27
C GLU A 270 -17.62 6.80 -46.70
N LYS A 271 -17.95 7.96 -47.27
CA LYS A 271 -19.10 8.77 -46.84
C LYS A 271 -20.41 8.31 -47.50
N GLU A 272 -20.35 7.68 -48.66
CA GLU A 272 -21.51 7.11 -49.36
C GLU A 272 -21.77 5.62 -49.03
N ALA A 273 -20.76 4.87 -48.56
CA ALA A 273 -20.97 3.47 -48.14
C ALA A 273 -21.55 3.31 -46.71
N GLY A 274 -21.92 4.42 -46.07
CA GLY A 274 -22.45 4.48 -44.70
C GLY A 274 -23.75 5.26 -44.55
N MET A 275 -24.56 5.38 -45.61
CA MET A 275 -25.99 5.74 -45.54
C MET A 275 -26.86 4.54 -45.85
#